data_AF-A0AA36NL12-F1
#
_entry.id   AF-A0AA36NL12-F1
#
_cell.length_a   1.000
_cell.length_b   1.000
_cell.length_c   1.000
_cell.angle_alpha   90.00
_cell.angle_beta   90.00
_cell.angle_gamma   90.00
#
_symmetry.space_group_name_H-M   'P 1'
#
loop_
_entity.id
_entity.type
_entity.pdbx_description
1 polymer ?
#
loop_
_entity_poly.entity_id
_entity_poly.type
_entity_poly.pdbx_seq_one_letter_code
_entity_poly.pdbx_strand_id
1 'polypeptide(L)'
;MEDPVVCADGHSYERDFIQKWLAMGKRSSPKTNMSLAHTTLIPNLNLRNIIESIRVRMPAIQSEQIKSIKGMQDLEAIVTSLMEDQGKLAVTCIDPTRPAAPYTDASAPPPPPESAAGPMPVILDLLRHDSKEVCERALGLVDALVANHPQHRDAVWHHGGIPLVVNLLRGSAEQTQRACTLLRTLASRQREAQMAVAWSGAIPVLVDHLNHDVARVRTEAARALWSLAENNVDNQTTIVQQEGIPRLVPLLDGAAPEAREPALLLLLALAPGQQDALTRAGAIAALVSLLHDSGLRELAAAVMKKMAERHADNQSAIGAASGAVPKLIQLLSDESPSIREASVGVLHSLVAGGHNKNVTAISRGGGIRPCMELLRDENPGAREDAAGVLSVLATNADNRAVIAKLGAIPLFIELVEDTEHLAPAARTQAAAALGNLAVMSSSNKEAIGKAGGIQALVGLLKDSEVQVREKAASAMGTLCVLSDQNKAEMVRAGAIPLLVELLRTDGTKKPATVVLRSLAEENEAHKHAVQEAASAAGGDLVAALRL
;
A
#
# COMPACT_ATOMS: atom_id res chain seq x y z
N MET A 1 -7.91 -3.55 -39.50
CA MET A 1 -7.60 -2.56 -40.55
C MET A 1 -7.86 -3.26 -41.87
N GLU A 2 -8.65 -2.66 -42.77
CA GLU A 2 -9.08 -3.24 -44.04
C GLU A 2 -8.45 -2.48 -45.23
N ASP A 3 -8.32 -1.16 -45.17
CA ASP A 3 -7.62 -0.36 -46.19
C ASP A 3 -6.56 0.56 -45.56
N PRO A 4 -5.38 0.02 -45.22
CA PRO A 4 -4.34 0.77 -44.51
C PRO A 4 -3.74 1.90 -45.37
N VAL A 5 -3.61 3.09 -44.78
CA VAL A 5 -2.93 4.26 -45.36
C VAL A 5 -1.89 4.84 -44.41
N VAL A 6 -0.79 5.35 -44.95
CA VAL A 6 0.29 6.02 -44.22
C VAL A 6 0.09 7.53 -44.25
N CYS A 7 0.24 8.18 -43.09
CA CYS A 7 0.26 9.63 -42.96
C CYS A 7 1.69 10.20 -42.96
N ALA A 8 1.80 11.53 -42.95
CA ALA A 8 3.10 12.24 -42.92
C ALA A 8 3.99 11.89 -41.72
N ASP A 9 3.41 11.34 -40.64
CA ASP A 9 4.11 10.88 -39.44
C ASP A 9 4.70 9.47 -39.59
N GLY A 10 4.62 8.86 -40.78
CA GLY A 10 5.11 7.51 -41.05
C GLY A 10 4.25 6.38 -40.48
N HIS A 11 3.13 6.70 -39.82
CA HIS A 11 2.27 5.70 -39.20
C HIS A 11 1.12 5.29 -40.13
N SER A 12 0.73 4.01 -40.04
CA SER A 12 -0.42 3.46 -40.77
C SER A 12 -1.72 3.55 -39.97
N TYR A 13 -2.79 3.94 -40.66
CA TYR A 13 -4.15 4.14 -40.16
C TYR A 13 -5.16 3.48 -41.09
N GLU A 14 -6.37 3.22 -40.57
CA GLU A 14 -7.51 2.88 -41.41
C GLU A 14 -7.93 4.09 -42.24
N ARG A 15 -8.13 3.93 -43.56
CA ARG A 15 -8.45 5.04 -44.47
C ARG A 15 -9.70 5.80 -44.03
N ASP A 16 -10.78 5.08 -43.76
CA ASP A 16 -12.07 5.68 -43.39
C ASP A 16 -11.97 6.52 -42.12
N PHE A 17 -11.20 6.04 -41.15
CA PHE A 17 -11.02 6.71 -39.86
C PHE A 17 -10.20 7.99 -40.01
N ILE A 18 -9.05 7.91 -40.68
CA ILE A 18 -8.16 9.06 -40.82
C ILE A 18 -8.73 10.13 -41.76
N GLN A 19 -9.52 9.74 -42.76
CA GLN A 19 -10.23 10.69 -43.60
C GLN A 19 -11.29 11.47 -42.82
N LYS A 20 -12.07 10.81 -41.96
CA LYS A 20 -13.02 11.48 -41.06
C LYS A 20 -12.31 12.41 -40.08
N TRP A 21 -11.19 11.97 -39.51
CA TRP A 21 -10.36 12.77 -38.61
C TRP A 21 -9.86 14.07 -39.28
N LEU A 22 -9.35 13.98 -40.51
CA LEU A 22 -8.89 15.14 -41.29
C LEU A 22 -10.06 16.03 -41.76
N ALA A 23 -11.24 15.46 -42.00
CA ALA A 23 -12.46 16.17 -42.37
C ALA A 23 -13.07 16.96 -41.20
N MET A 24 -12.85 16.52 -39.96
CA MET A 24 -13.19 17.27 -38.72
C MET A 24 -12.24 18.44 -38.43
N GLY A 25 -11.35 18.78 -39.37
CA GLY A 25 -10.38 19.89 -39.23
C GLY A 25 -9.19 19.57 -38.32
N LYS A 26 -9.08 18.33 -37.81
CA LYS A 26 -7.93 17.92 -37.00
C LYS A 26 -6.72 17.72 -37.91
N ARG A 27 -5.62 18.39 -37.60
CA ARG A 27 -4.34 18.32 -38.34
C ARG A 27 -3.24 17.61 -37.55
N SER A 28 -3.59 16.95 -36.45
CA SER A 28 -2.69 16.15 -35.64
C SER A 28 -2.81 14.65 -35.94
N SER A 29 -1.74 13.91 -35.70
CA SER A 29 -1.69 12.46 -35.71
C SER A 29 -2.57 11.88 -34.61
N PRO A 30 -3.51 10.96 -34.90
CA PRO A 30 -4.30 10.30 -33.86
C PRO A 30 -3.48 9.40 -32.92
N LYS A 31 -2.28 8.95 -33.32
CA LYS A 31 -1.43 8.07 -32.52
C LYS A 31 -0.39 8.83 -31.70
N THR A 32 0.24 9.85 -32.30
CA THR A 32 1.35 10.57 -31.63
C THR A 32 0.93 11.94 -31.10
N ASN A 33 -0.29 12.39 -31.44
CA ASN A 33 -0.82 13.72 -31.13
C ASN A 33 0.01 14.89 -31.68
N MET A 34 1.01 14.62 -32.53
CA MET A 34 1.85 15.63 -33.17
C MET A 34 1.20 16.18 -34.45
N SER A 35 1.49 17.42 -34.83
CA SER A 35 0.97 18.01 -36.07
C SER A 35 1.50 17.28 -37.31
N LEU A 36 0.62 16.95 -38.25
CA LEU A 36 0.99 16.32 -39.52
C LEU A 36 1.55 17.38 -40.47
N ALA A 37 2.73 17.11 -41.05
CA ALA A 37 3.37 18.02 -42.00
C ALA A 37 2.55 18.19 -43.29
N HIS A 38 1.81 17.16 -43.70
CA HIS A 38 0.84 17.20 -44.79
C HIS A 38 -0.30 16.20 -44.57
N THR A 39 -1.43 16.42 -45.23
CA THR A 39 -2.64 15.57 -45.11
C THR A 39 -2.77 14.50 -46.21
N THR A 40 -1.75 14.37 -47.06
CA THR A 40 -1.73 13.34 -48.12
C THR A 40 -1.66 11.95 -47.50
N LEU A 41 -2.60 11.09 -47.88
CA LEU A 41 -2.69 9.69 -47.42
C LEU A 41 -2.12 8.76 -48.49
N ILE A 42 -1.07 8.03 -48.15
CA ILE A 42 -0.40 7.11 -49.08
C ILE A 42 -0.91 5.68 -48.81
N PRO A 43 -1.49 4.96 -49.79
CA PRO A 43 -1.91 3.58 -49.59
C PRO A 43 -0.75 2.68 -49.14
N ASN A 44 -0.91 1.93 -48.04
CA ASN A 44 0.07 0.96 -47.59
C ASN A 44 -0.25 -0.42 -48.18
N LEU A 45 0.08 -0.60 -49.46
CA LEU A 45 -0.22 -1.83 -50.19
C LEU A 45 0.46 -3.06 -49.60
N ASN A 46 1.62 -2.90 -48.95
CA ASN A 46 2.34 -4.02 -48.33
C ASN A 46 1.59 -4.53 -47.10
N LEU A 47 1.16 -3.63 -46.21
CA LEU A 47 0.34 -3.98 -45.05
C LEU A 47 -1.02 -4.53 -45.48
N ARG A 48 -1.63 -3.97 -46.54
CA ARG A 48 -2.89 -4.47 -47.11
C ARG A 48 -2.76 -5.89 -47.63
N ASN A 49 -1.71 -6.20 -48.38
CA ASN A 49 -1.44 -7.54 -48.89
C ASN A 49 -1.13 -8.52 -47.77
N ILE A 50 -0.45 -8.09 -46.70
CA ILE A 50 -0.24 -8.91 -45.50
C ILE A 50 -1.58 -9.20 -44.82
N ILE A 51 -2.43 -8.20 -44.61
CA ILE A 51 -3.77 -8.36 -44.03
C ILE A 51 -4.61 -9.32 -44.88
N GLU A 52 -4.65 -9.15 -46.20
CA GLU A 52 -5.35 -10.04 -47.12
C GLU A 52 -4.76 -11.46 -47.10
N SER A 53 -3.43 -11.60 -47.04
CA SER A 53 -2.78 -12.91 -46.93
C SER A 53 -3.09 -13.62 -45.61
N ILE A 54 -3.23 -12.88 -44.50
CA ILE A 54 -3.65 -13.40 -43.20
C ILE A 54 -5.13 -13.79 -43.24
N ARG A 55 -5.97 -12.99 -43.91
CA ARG A 55 -7.40 -13.28 -44.11
C ARG A 55 -7.63 -14.55 -44.94
N VAL A 56 -6.78 -14.79 -45.94
CA VAL A 56 -6.81 -15.99 -46.79
C VAL A 56 -6.18 -17.21 -46.09
N ARG A 57 -5.20 -17.00 -45.20
CA ARG A 57 -4.53 -18.07 -44.42
C ARG A 57 -5.25 -18.45 -43.13
N MET A 58 -6.26 -17.69 -42.68
CA MET A 58 -7.26 -18.18 -41.73
C MET A 58 -8.18 -19.16 -42.47
N PRO A 59 -8.27 -20.44 -42.08
CA PRO A 59 -9.14 -21.36 -42.78
C PRO A 59 -10.61 -20.97 -42.49
N ALA A 60 -11.34 -20.56 -43.52
CA ALA A 60 -12.78 -20.28 -43.48
C ALA A 60 -13.61 -21.44 -42.89
N ILE A 61 -13.04 -22.65 -42.87
CA ILE A 61 -13.54 -23.86 -42.21
C ILE A 61 -13.73 -23.65 -40.70
N GLN A 62 -12.82 -22.96 -40.00
CA GLN A 62 -12.97 -22.69 -38.56
C GLN A 62 -14.10 -21.70 -38.29
N SER A 63 -14.27 -20.67 -39.14
CA SER A 63 -15.33 -19.66 -38.99
C SER A 63 -16.74 -20.22 -39.22
N GLU A 64 -16.91 -21.17 -40.16
CA GLU A 64 -18.19 -21.86 -40.37
C GLU A 64 -18.45 -22.94 -39.30
N GLN A 65 -17.42 -23.68 -38.87
CA GLN A 65 -17.55 -24.65 -37.78
C GLN A 65 -17.92 -23.97 -36.46
N ILE A 66 -17.31 -22.83 -36.13
CA ILE A 66 -17.64 -22.02 -34.94
C ILE A 66 -19.09 -21.53 -34.97
N LYS A 67 -19.60 -21.08 -36.13
CA LYS A 67 -21.01 -20.70 -36.30
C LYS A 67 -21.98 -21.88 -36.22
N SER A 68 -21.49 -23.11 -36.41
CA SER A 68 -22.27 -24.34 -36.38
C SER A 68 -22.25 -25.06 -35.03
N ILE A 69 -21.56 -24.54 -34.02
CA ILE A 69 -21.55 -25.11 -32.66
C ILE A 69 -22.94 -24.95 -32.06
N LYS A 70 -23.68 -26.06 -31.93
CA LYS A 70 -25.08 -26.07 -31.48
C LYS A 70 -25.24 -26.46 -30.02
N GLY A 71 -24.20 -26.99 -29.35
CA GLY A 71 -24.29 -27.36 -27.94
C GLY A 71 -23.00 -27.90 -27.29
N MET A 72 -23.14 -28.33 -26.02
CA MET A 72 -22.08 -28.72 -25.09
C MET A 72 -21.08 -29.79 -25.60
N GLN A 73 -21.55 -30.77 -26.39
CA GLN A 73 -20.73 -31.88 -26.89
C GLN A 73 -19.70 -31.45 -27.95
N ASP A 74 -20.04 -30.45 -28.76
CA ASP A 74 -19.14 -29.93 -29.81
C ASP A 74 -17.96 -29.17 -29.19
N LEU A 75 -18.20 -28.48 -28.07
CA LEU A 75 -17.17 -27.73 -27.34
C LEU A 75 -16.20 -28.65 -26.60
N GLU A 76 -16.70 -29.73 -25.98
CA GLU A 76 -15.87 -30.75 -25.30
C GLU A 76 -14.97 -31.49 -26.28
N ALA A 77 -15.47 -31.85 -27.46
CA ALA A 77 -14.66 -32.49 -28.51
C ALA A 77 -13.50 -31.59 -28.99
N ILE A 78 -13.75 -30.28 -29.11
CA ILE A 78 -12.71 -29.29 -29.45
C ILE A 78 -11.68 -29.20 -28.30
N VAL A 79 -12.13 -29.12 -27.04
CA VAL A 79 -11.23 -29.05 -25.87
C VAL A 79 -10.37 -30.31 -25.73
N THR A 80 -10.94 -31.52 -25.89
CA THR A 80 -10.18 -32.78 -25.82
C THR A 80 -9.15 -32.87 -26.95
N SER A 81 -9.52 -32.50 -28.18
CA SER A 81 -8.58 -32.44 -29.31
C SER A 81 -7.44 -31.44 -29.08
N LEU A 82 -7.70 -30.34 -28.37
CA LEU A 82 -6.70 -29.32 -28.08
C LEU A 82 -5.77 -29.67 -26.91
N MET A 83 -6.24 -30.45 -25.93
CA MET A 83 -5.43 -30.96 -24.83
C MET A 83 -4.50 -32.10 -25.28
N GLU A 84 -4.93 -32.93 -26.23
CA GLU A 84 -4.10 -34.01 -26.81
C GLU A 84 -2.91 -33.46 -27.61
N ASP A 85 -3.05 -32.31 -28.28
CA ASP A 85 -1.97 -31.68 -29.05
C ASP A 85 -0.92 -30.97 -28.16
N GLN A 86 -1.23 -30.67 -26.89
CA GLN A 86 -0.26 -30.08 -25.95
C GLN A 86 0.84 -31.06 -25.51
N GLY A 87 0.63 -32.38 -25.65
CA GLY A 87 1.66 -33.39 -25.38
C GLY A 87 2.87 -33.33 -26.33
N LYS A 88 2.79 -32.57 -27.43
CA LYS A 88 3.84 -32.47 -28.46
C LYS A 88 4.61 -31.14 -28.47
N LEU A 89 4.23 -30.16 -27.65
CA LEU A 89 4.91 -28.84 -27.56
C LEU A 89 6.11 -28.82 -26.59
N ALA A 90 6.43 -29.95 -25.95
CA ALA A 90 7.72 -30.14 -25.31
C ALA A 90 8.77 -30.41 -26.40
N VAL A 91 9.45 -29.34 -26.85
CA VAL A 91 10.82 -29.28 -27.42
C VAL A 91 10.86 -28.15 -28.46
N THR A 92 11.35 -26.98 -28.04
CA THR A 92 12.46 -26.28 -28.71
C THR A 92 12.90 -25.11 -27.82
N CYS A 93 14.15 -25.21 -27.39
CA CYS A 93 14.84 -24.32 -26.45
C CYS A 93 15.02 -22.90 -27.00
N ILE A 94 14.95 -21.89 -26.13
CA ILE A 94 15.65 -20.62 -26.34
C ILE A 94 16.90 -20.64 -25.45
N ASP A 95 18.05 -20.38 -26.08
CA ASP A 95 19.41 -20.38 -25.54
C ASP A 95 19.56 -19.46 -24.29
N PRO A 96 20.09 -19.95 -23.15
CA PRO A 96 20.24 -19.16 -21.91
C PRO A 96 21.31 -18.06 -21.98
N THR A 97 22.06 -17.92 -23.07
CA THR A 97 23.27 -17.06 -23.12
C THR A 97 23.14 -15.76 -23.90
N ARG A 98 21.95 -15.39 -24.39
CA ARG A 98 21.77 -14.13 -25.14
C ARG A 98 21.72 -12.93 -24.18
N PRO A 99 22.64 -11.95 -24.27
CA PRO A 99 22.64 -10.80 -23.38
C PRO A 99 21.43 -9.89 -23.65
N ALA A 100 20.84 -9.37 -22.57
CA ALA A 100 19.73 -8.43 -22.61
C ALA A 100 20.13 -7.16 -23.40
N ALA A 101 19.42 -6.89 -24.49
CA ALA A 101 19.54 -5.61 -25.17
C ALA A 101 18.90 -4.51 -24.30
N PRO A 102 19.52 -3.32 -24.19
CA PRO A 102 18.94 -2.22 -23.42
C PRO A 102 17.71 -1.68 -24.15
N TYR A 103 16.54 -1.83 -23.53
CA TYR A 103 15.28 -1.29 -24.03
C TYR A 103 15.18 0.20 -23.71
N THR A 104 15.35 1.02 -24.72
CA THR A 104 14.88 2.41 -24.73
C THR A 104 13.61 2.47 -25.57
N ASP A 105 12.60 3.13 -25.02
CA ASP A 105 11.31 3.52 -25.60
C ASP A 105 10.10 2.62 -25.25
N ALA A 106 9.16 3.19 -24.50
CA ALA A 106 8.11 2.55 -23.73
C ALA A 106 6.70 2.70 -24.35
N SER A 107 6.60 2.67 -25.68
CA SER A 107 5.35 3.01 -26.40
C SER A 107 4.76 1.93 -27.29
N ALA A 108 5.32 0.71 -27.33
CA ALA A 108 4.76 -0.39 -28.12
C ALA A 108 4.84 -1.74 -27.41
N PRO A 109 3.79 -2.60 -27.49
CA PRO A 109 3.88 -3.99 -27.05
C PRO A 109 4.88 -4.76 -27.94
N PRO A 110 5.60 -5.76 -27.39
CA PRO A 110 6.54 -6.56 -28.16
C PRO A 110 5.82 -7.34 -29.29
N PRO A 111 6.50 -7.59 -30.43
CA PRO A 111 5.92 -8.39 -31.51
C PRO A 111 5.72 -9.85 -31.06
N PRO A 112 4.67 -10.54 -31.54
CA PRO A 112 4.38 -11.91 -31.14
C PRO A 112 5.50 -12.88 -31.59
N PRO A 113 5.83 -13.92 -30.80
CA PRO A 113 6.76 -14.95 -31.22
C PRO A 113 6.21 -15.74 -32.43
N GLU A 114 7.08 -16.03 -33.40
CA GLU A 114 6.77 -16.63 -34.72
C GLU A 114 6.20 -18.08 -34.69
N SER A 115 5.76 -18.61 -33.54
CA SER A 115 5.12 -19.93 -33.43
C SER A 115 3.62 -19.88 -33.05
N ALA A 116 2.96 -18.74 -33.24
CA ALA A 116 1.57 -18.47 -32.80
C ALA A 116 0.46 -19.17 -33.64
N ALA A 117 0.55 -20.49 -33.82
CA ALA A 117 -0.55 -21.32 -34.33
C ALA A 117 -1.11 -22.22 -33.20
N GLY A 118 -1.46 -21.61 -32.07
CA GLY A 118 -2.11 -22.30 -30.94
C GLY A 118 -3.64 -22.14 -30.97
N PRO A 119 -4.38 -22.84 -30.09
CA PRO A 119 -5.85 -22.78 -30.02
C PRO A 119 -6.46 -21.44 -29.61
N MET A 120 -5.65 -20.54 -29.05
CA MET A 120 -6.14 -19.31 -28.43
C MET A 120 -7.00 -18.42 -29.35
N PRO A 121 -6.65 -18.17 -30.63
CA PRO A 121 -7.47 -17.36 -31.53
C PRO A 121 -8.88 -17.95 -31.74
N VAL A 122 -8.96 -19.28 -31.89
CA VAL A 122 -10.23 -20.00 -32.08
C VAL A 122 -11.12 -19.86 -30.86
N ILE A 123 -10.55 -20.01 -29.66
CA ILE A 123 -11.29 -19.87 -28.40
C ILE A 123 -11.73 -18.41 -28.18
N LEU A 124 -10.89 -17.44 -28.53
CA LEU A 124 -11.25 -16.01 -28.43
C LEU A 124 -12.34 -15.61 -29.44
N ASP A 125 -12.40 -16.23 -30.61
CA ASP A 125 -13.48 -16.01 -31.57
C ASP A 125 -14.83 -16.53 -31.04
N LEU A 126 -14.84 -17.57 -30.19
CA LEU A 126 -16.07 -18.04 -29.52
C LEU A 126 -16.65 -17.01 -28.54
N LEU A 127 -15.86 -16.07 -28.03
CA LEU A 127 -16.36 -14.97 -27.19
C LEU A 127 -17.21 -13.96 -27.98
N ARG A 128 -17.18 -14.01 -29.31
CA ARG A 128 -17.98 -13.17 -30.21
C ARG A 128 -19.27 -13.84 -30.68
N HIS A 129 -19.55 -15.05 -30.19
CA HIS A 129 -20.68 -15.83 -30.64
C HIS A 129 -22.01 -15.22 -30.17
N ASP A 130 -23.07 -15.36 -30.98
CA ASP A 130 -24.39 -14.77 -30.66
C ASP A 130 -25.07 -15.46 -29.46
N SER A 131 -24.74 -16.73 -29.22
CA SER A 131 -25.23 -17.50 -28.06
C SER A 131 -24.49 -17.11 -26.77
N LYS A 132 -25.25 -16.62 -25.79
CA LYS A 132 -24.75 -16.29 -24.45
C LYS A 132 -24.08 -17.48 -23.77
N GLU A 133 -24.66 -18.68 -23.90
CA GLU A 133 -24.12 -19.90 -23.30
C GLU A 133 -22.74 -20.25 -23.88
N VAL A 134 -22.57 -20.09 -25.20
CA VAL A 134 -21.26 -20.33 -25.86
C VAL A 134 -20.21 -19.35 -25.33
N CYS A 135 -20.57 -18.07 -25.19
CA CYS A 135 -19.67 -17.06 -24.62
C CYS A 135 -19.33 -17.34 -23.14
N GLU A 136 -20.30 -17.76 -22.32
CA GLU A 136 -20.10 -18.10 -20.90
C GLU A 136 -19.12 -19.28 -20.74
N ARG A 137 -19.25 -20.29 -21.58
CA ARG A 137 -18.36 -21.45 -21.59
C ARG A 137 -16.97 -21.11 -22.11
N ALA A 138 -16.90 -20.31 -23.18
CA ALA A 138 -15.64 -19.81 -23.71
C ALA A 138 -14.89 -18.98 -22.65
N LEU A 139 -15.57 -18.11 -21.89
CA LEU A 139 -14.97 -17.38 -20.76
C LEU A 139 -14.36 -18.33 -19.72
N GLY A 140 -15.12 -19.36 -19.32
CA GLY A 140 -14.64 -20.36 -18.35
C GLY A 140 -13.44 -21.16 -18.86
N LEU A 141 -13.42 -21.53 -20.15
CA LEU A 141 -12.31 -22.23 -20.78
C LEU A 141 -11.05 -21.36 -20.81
N VAL A 142 -11.18 -20.09 -21.22
CA VAL A 142 -10.06 -19.16 -21.24
C VAL A 142 -9.51 -18.97 -19.82
N ASP A 143 -10.37 -18.77 -18.81
CA ASP A 143 -9.95 -18.60 -17.42
C ASP A 143 -9.17 -19.82 -16.91
N ALA A 144 -9.66 -21.04 -17.18
CA ALA A 144 -8.96 -22.28 -16.80
C ALA A 144 -7.57 -22.40 -17.48
N LEU A 145 -7.47 -22.01 -18.76
CA LEU A 145 -6.21 -22.05 -19.50
C LEU A 145 -5.20 -21.01 -18.99
N VAL A 146 -5.65 -19.81 -18.64
CA VAL A 146 -4.77 -18.72 -18.17
C VAL A 146 -4.41 -18.83 -16.69
N ALA A 147 -5.25 -19.49 -15.88
CA ALA A 147 -4.98 -19.67 -14.45
C ALA A 147 -3.68 -20.46 -14.21
N ASN A 148 -3.44 -21.50 -15.01
CA ASN A 148 -2.33 -22.44 -14.80
C ASN A 148 -1.08 -22.16 -15.66
N HIS A 149 -1.17 -21.32 -16.69
CA HIS A 149 -0.09 -21.16 -17.67
C HIS A 149 0.14 -19.69 -18.07
N PRO A 150 1.25 -19.06 -17.62
CA PRO A 150 1.58 -17.67 -17.97
C PRO A 150 1.64 -17.40 -19.48
N GLN A 151 2.13 -18.36 -20.27
CA GLN A 151 2.20 -18.26 -21.73
C GLN A 151 0.82 -18.05 -22.38
N HIS A 152 -0.25 -18.59 -21.80
CA HIS A 152 -1.61 -18.38 -22.29
C HIS A 152 -2.13 -16.97 -21.99
N ARG A 153 -1.65 -16.31 -20.93
CA ARG A 153 -2.02 -14.91 -20.62
C ARG A 153 -1.47 -13.98 -21.70
N ASP A 154 -0.21 -14.17 -22.06
CA ASP A 154 0.42 -13.44 -23.15
C ASP A 154 -0.33 -13.72 -24.47
N ALA A 155 -0.70 -14.96 -24.74
CA ALA A 155 -1.49 -15.29 -25.92
C ALA A 155 -2.84 -14.56 -25.95
N VAL A 156 -3.57 -14.48 -24.84
CA VAL A 156 -4.84 -13.73 -24.76
C VAL A 156 -4.62 -12.25 -25.05
N TRP A 157 -3.53 -11.67 -24.55
CA TRP A 157 -3.18 -10.29 -24.83
C TRP A 157 -2.84 -10.08 -26.31
N HIS A 158 -1.87 -10.81 -26.86
CA HIS A 158 -1.39 -10.60 -28.23
C HIS A 158 -2.48 -10.81 -29.30
N HIS A 159 -3.48 -11.65 -29.02
CA HIS A 159 -4.61 -11.89 -29.92
C HIS A 159 -5.81 -10.96 -29.68
N GLY A 160 -5.67 -9.92 -28.85
CA GLY A 160 -6.72 -8.94 -28.62
C GLY A 160 -7.93 -9.49 -27.85
N GLY A 161 -7.71 -10.48 -26.98
CA GLY A 161 -8.76 -11.08 -26.17
C GLY A 161 -9.29 -10.15 -25.07
N ILE A 162 -8.45 -9.30 -24.49
CA ILE A 162 -8.85 -8.42 -23.37
C ILE A 162 -10.04 -7.50 -23.74
N PRO A 163 -10.06 -6.76 -24.86
CA PRO A 163 -11.24 -6.00 -25.27
C PRO A 163 -12.52 -6.83 -25.45
N LEU A 164 -12.41 -8.09 -25.89
CA LEU A 164 -13.56 -8.99 -26.02
C LEU A 164 -14.15 -9.34 -24.65
N VAL A 165 -13.28 -9.63 -23.68
CA VAL A 165 -13.70 -9.89 -22.29
C VAL A 165 -14.34 -8.64 -21.67
N VAL A 166 -13.78 -7.44 -21.92
CA VAL A 166 -14.37 -6.17 -21.45
C VAL A 166 -15.74 -5.92 -22.06
N ASN A 167 -15.97 -6.27 -23.33
CA ASN A 167 -17.30 -6.16 -23.94
C ASN A 167 -18.33 -7.07 -23.26
N LEU A 168 -17.91 -8.27 -22.83
CA LEU A 168 -18.78 -9.24 -22.14
C LEU A 168 -19.17 -8.82 -20.73
N LEU A 169 -18.51 -7.81 -20.13
CA LEU A 169 -18.97 -7.21 -18.87
C LEU A 169 -20.38 -6.61 -18.98
N ARG A 170 -20.81 -6.20 -20.18
CA ARG A 170 -22.14 -5.64 -20.44
C ARG A 170 -23.20 -6.71 -20.77
N GLY A 171 -22.88 -7.99 -20.53
CA GLY A 171 -23.70 -9.15 -20.86
C GLY A 171 -24.71 -9.55 -19.77
N SER A 172 -25.04 -10.85 -19.73
CA SER A 172 -25.80 -11.47 -18.64
C SER A 172 -25.01 -11.39 -17.32
N ALA A 173 -25.69 -11.53 -16.17
CA ALA A 173 -25.00 -11.56 -14.88
C ALA A 173 -23.92 -12.66 -14.80
N GLU A 174 -24.15 -13.82 -15.45
CA GLU A 174 -23.18 -14.91 -15.52
C GLU A 174 -21.98 -14.54 -16.42
N GLN A 175 -22.22 -13.91 -17.57
CA GLN A 175 -21.17 -13.37 -18.44
C GLN A 175 -20.34 -12.32 -17.71
N THR A 176 -20.98 -11.36 -17.05
CA THR A 176 -20.30 -10.30 -16.28
C THR A 176 -19.47 -10.91 -15.15
N GLN A 177 -20.02 -11.85 -14.39
CA GLN A 177 -19.29 -12.53 -13.32
C GLN A 177 -18.02 -13.22 -13.85
N ARG A 178 -18.16 -14.05 -14.89
CA ARG A 178 -17.03 -14.79 -15.49
C ARG A 178 -16.01 -13.86 -16.14
N ALA A 179 -16.47 -12.79 -16.78
CA ALA A 179 -15.59 -11.77 -17.34
C ALA A 179 -14.78 -11.06 -16.24
N CYS A 180 -15.39 -10.68 -15.10
CA CYS A 180 -14.67 -10.15 -13.94
C CYS A 180 -13.59 -11.13 -13.44
N THR A 181 -13.94 -12.42 -13.29
CA THR A 181 -12.99 -13.45 -12.86
C THR A 181 -11.82 -13.59 -13.82
N LEU A 182 -12.07 -13.62 -15.13
CA LEU A 182 -11.02 -13.71 -16.14
C LEU A 182 -10.15 -12.45 -16.16
N LEU A 183 -10.73 -11.25 -16.08
CA LEU A 183 -9.95 -10.00 -16.01
C LEU A 183 -9.06 -9.95 -14.77
N ARG A 184 -9.53 -10.45 -13.62
CA ARG A 184 -8.72 -10.62 -12.41
C ARG A 184 -7.53 -11.55 -12.66
N THR A 185 -7.76 -12.70 -13.30
CA THR A 185 -6.69 -13.67 -13.63
C THR A 185 -5.68 -13.07 -14.61
N LEU A 186 -6.14 -12.34 -15.62
CA LEU A 186 -5.29 -11.66 -16.59
C LEU A 186 -4.49 -10.51 -15.98
N ALA A 187 -5.04 -9.80 -14.99
CA ALA A 187 -4.39 -8.69 -14.30
C ALA A 187 -3.37 -9.13 -13.24
N SER A 188 -3.09 -10.43 -13.08
CA SER A 188 -2.32 -10.91 -11.92
C SER A 188 -0.86 -10.41 -11.92
N ARG A 189 -0.54 -9.54 -10.96
CA ARG A 189 0.80 -9.20 -10.42
C ARG A 189 1.91 -8.80 -11.40
N GLN A 190 1.54 -8.32 -12.58
CA GLN A 190 2.47 -7.63 -13.49
C GLN A 190 1.85 -6.30 -13.89
N ARG A 191 2.64 -5.22 -13.77
CA ARG A 191 2.17 -3.87 -14.02
C ARG A 191 1.66 -3.73 -15.46
N GLU A 192 2.34 -4.35 -16.41
CA GLU A 192 2.04 -4.37 -17.83
C GLU A 192 0.66 -4.99 -18.10
N ALA A 193 0.38 -6.13 -17.47
CA ALA A 193 -0.89 -6.83 -17.62
C ALA A 193 -2.06 -6.05 -16.97
N GLN A 194 -1.84 -5.47 -15.80
CA GLN A 194 -2.79 -4.57 -15.15
C GLN A 194 -3.11 -3.35 -16.02
N MET A 195 -2.09 -2.76 -16.65
CA MET A 195 -2.26 -1.63 -17.56
C MET A 195 -2.96 -2.03 -18.86
N ALA A 196 -2.67 -3.19 -19.44
CA ALA A 196 -3.36 -3.69 -20.63
C ALA A 196 -4.87 -3.84 -20.42
N VAL A 197 -5.27 -4.38 -19.26
CA VAL A 197 -6.68 -4.46 -18.85
C VAL A 197 -7.28 -3.07 -18.62
N ALA A 198 -6.56 -2.18 -17.93
CA ALA A 198 -7.03 -0.82 -17.69
C ALA A 198 -7.23 -0.01 -18.98
N TRP A 199 -6.26 -0.03 -19.90
CA TRP A 199 -6.30 0.65 -21.19
C TRP A 199 -7.39 0.10 -22.13
N SER A 200 -7.85 -1.13 -21.91
CA SER A 200 -9.00 -1.69 -22.60
C SER A 200 -10.35 -1.12 -22.12
N GLY A 201 -10.34 -0.20 -21.15
CA GLY A 201 -11.54 0.44 -20.60
C GLY A 201 -12.27 -0.39 -19.55
N ALA A 202 -11.60 -1.36 -18.92
CA ALA A 202 -12.22 -2.23 -17.93
C ALA A 202 -12.61 -1.49 -16.64
N ILE A 203 -11.77 -0.57 -16.16
CA ILE A 203 -11.94 0.07 -14.84
C ILE A 203 -13.30 0.77 -14.67
N PRO A 204 -13.74 1.67 -15.57
CA PRO A 204 -15.05 2.34 -15.42
C PRO A 204 -16.21 1.34 -15.33
N VAL A 205 -16.20 0.32 -16.19
CA VAL A 205 -17.25 -0.70 -16.24
C VAL A 205 -17.26 -1.56 -14.96
N LEU A 206 -16.08 -1.95 -14.47
CA LEU A 206 -15.95 -2.69 -13.21
C LEU A 206 -16.40 -1.87 -12.00
N VAL A 207 -16.11 -0.56 -11.98
CA VAL A 207 -16.59 0.35 -10.92
C VAL A 207 -18.12 0.47 -10.95
N ASP A 208 -18.73 0.50 -12.13
CA ASP A 208 -20.19 0.46 -12.26
C ASP A 208 -20.79 -0.85 -11.70
N HIS A 209 -20.13 -1.98 -11.94
CA HIS A 209 -20.58 -3.28 -11.45
C HIS A 209 -20.47 -3.48 -9.92
N LEU A 210 -19.81 -2.58 -9.19
CA LEU A 210 -19.87 -2.56 -7.73
C LEU A 210 -21.31 -2.35 -7.21
N ASN A 211 -22.18 -1.71 -8.00
CA ASN A 211 -23.60 -1.50 -7.67
C ASN A 211 -24.54 -2.46 -8.40
N HIS A 212 -24.03 -3.56 -8.97
CA HIS A 212 -24.86 -4.51 -9.72
C HIS A 212 -25.88 -5.23 -8.81
N ASP A 213 -27.06 -5.58 -9.31
CA ASP A 213 -28.14 -6.20 -8.51
C ASP A 213 -27.73 -7.56 -7.91
N VAL A 214 -26.92 -8.32 -8.66
CA VAL A 214 -26.43 -9.66 -8.25
C VAL A 214 -25.19 -9.55 -7.36
N ALA A 215 -25.27 -10.11 -6.15
CA ALA A 215 -24.19 -10.10 -5.16
C ALA A 215 -22.86 -10.67 -5.69
N ARG A 216 -22.91 -11.80 -6.39
CA ARG A 216 -21.71 -12.45 -6.98
C ARG A 216 -20.97 -11.53 -7.95
N VAL A 217 -21.70 -10.76 -8.75
CA VAL A 217 -21.10 -9.80 -9.69
C VAL A 217 -20.39 -8.69 -8.94
N ARG A 218 -21.01 -8.14 -7.87
CA ARG A 218 -20.36 -7.13 -7.02
C ARG A 218 -19.07 -7.65 -6.40
N THR A 219 -19.09 -8.88 -5.89
CA THR A 219 -17.90 -9.55 -5.33
C THR A 219 -16.78 -9.71 -6.36
N GLU A 220 -17.07 -10.25 -7.54
CA GLU A 220 -16.05 -10.46 -8.58
C GLU A 220 -15.54 -9.14 -9.16
N ALA A 221 -16.39 -8.11 -9.28
CA ALA A 221 -15.97 -6.77 -9.68
C ALA A 221 -14.98 -6.16 -8.66
N ALA A 222 -15.27 -6.27 -7.36
CA ALA A 222 -14.36 -5.81 -6.31
C ALA A 222 -13.02 -6.55 -6.33
N ARG A 223 -13.03 -7.88 -6.53
CA ARG A 223 -11.80 -8.69 -6.66
C ARG A 223 -10.97 -8.30 -7.88
N ALA A 224 -11.61 -8.10 -9.03
CA ALA A 224 -10.93 -7.67 -10.26
C ALA A 224 -10.31 -6.28 -10.10
N LEU A 225 -11.03 -5.32 -9.52
CA LEU A 225 -10.53 -3.98 -9.24
C LEU A 225 -9.36 -3.99 -8.25
N TRP A 226 -9.44 -4.81 -7.19
CA TRP A 226 -8.31 -5.00 -6.28
C TRP A 226 -7.06 -5.51 -7.00
N SER A 227 -7.18 -6.55 -7.83
CA SER A 227 -6.04 -7.06 -8.61
C SER A 227 -5.47 -6.04 -9.61
N LEU A 228 -6.30 -5.14 -10.14
CA LEU A 228 -5.84 -4.02 -10.98
C LEU A 228 -5.14 -2.92 -10.19
N ALA A 229 -5.54 -2.70 -8.94
CA ALA A 229 -5.03 -1.64 -8.07
C ALA A 229 -3.82 -2.08 -7.23
N GLU A 230 -3.63 -3.37 -6.98
CA GLU A 230 -2.55 -3.93 -6.15
C GLU A 230 -1.19 -3.45 -6.71
N ASN A 231 -0.49 -2.63 -5.92
CA ASN A 231 0.81 -2.03 -6.28
C ASN A 231 0.82 -1.22 -7.60
N ASN A 232 -0.31 -0.64 -8.00
CA ASN A 232 -0.43 0.12 -9.25
C ASN A 232 -1.11 1.48 -9.05
N VAL A 233 -0.28 2.52 -8.88
CA VAL A 233 -0.74 3.89 -8.57
C VAL A 233 -1.58 4.50 -9.72
N ASP A 234 -1.28 4.17 -10.97
CA ASP A 234 -2.02 4.67 -12.15
C ASP A 234 -3.46 4.14 -12.14
N ASN A 235 -3.62 2.85 -11.89
CA ASN A 235 -4.93 2.21 -11.79
C ASN A 235 -5.67 2.65 -10.52
N GLN A 236 -5.00 2.78 -9.37
CA GLN A 236 -5.59 3.33 -8.14
C GLN A 236 -6.17 4.72 -8.39
N THR A 237 -5.41 5.60 -9.04
CA THR A 237 -5.85 6.96 -9.41
C THR A 237 -7.07 6.91 -10.33
N THR A 238 -7.05 6.03 -11.33
CA THR A 238 -8.17 5.87 -12.26
C THR A 238 -9.43 5.40 -11.54
N ILE A 239 -9.33 4.42 -10.64
CA ILE A 239 -10.47 3.91 -9.86
C ILE A 239 -11.09 5.01 -9.01
N VAL A 240 -10.26 5.84 -8.37
CA VAL A 240 -10.75 6.99 -7.58
C VAL A 240 -11.45 8.01 -8.46
N GLN A 241 -10.90 8.34 -9.63
CA GLN A 241 -11.51 9.27 -10.58
C GLN A 241 -12.86 8.78 -11.12
N GLN A 242 -13.08 7.47 -11.17
CA GLN A 242 -14.36 6.85 -11.55
C GLN A 242 -15.34 6.70 -10.38
N GLU A 243 -15.10 7.39 -9.25
CA GLU A 243 -15.94 7.32 -8.05
C GLU A 243 -16.02 5.90 -7.43
N GLY A 244 -14.91 5.15 -7.46
CA GLY A 244 -14.84 3.82 -6.87
C GLY A 244 -15.11 3.79 -5.36
N ILE A 245 -14.54 4.74 -4.60
CA ILE A 245 -14.65 4.75 -3.13
C ILE A 245 -16.11 4.86 -2.64
N PRO A 246 -16.94 5.82 -3.10
CA PRO A 246 -18.36 5.88 -2.73
C PRO A 246 -19.17 4.62 -3.05
N ARG A 247 -18.73 3.79 -3.99
CA ARG A 247 -19.40 2.53 -4.38
C ARG A 247 -18.88 1.32 -3.61
N LEU A 248 -17.65 1.38 -3.12
CA LEU A 248 -17.05 0.33 -2.28
C LEU A 248 -17.57 0.37 -0.84
N VAL A 249 -17.76 1.56 -0.26
CA VAL A 249 -18.18 1.67 1.15
C VAL A 249 -19.53 0.98 1.42
N PRO A 250 -20.58 1.13 0.58
CA PRO A 250 -21.84 0.41 0.77
C PRO A 250 -21.72 -1.12 0.73
N LEU A 251 -20.69 -1.68 0.10
CA LEU A 251 -20.46 -3.13 0.09
C LEU A 251 -20.01 -3.68 1.45
N LEU A 252 -19.48 -2.81 2.32
CA LEU A 252 -19.06 -3.18 3.66
C LEU A 252 -20.28 -3.51 4.55
N ASP A 253 -21.36 -2.75 4.42
CA ASP A 253 -22.60 -2.90 5.21
C ASP A 253 -23.70 -3.68 4.47
N GLY A 254 -23.52 -3.94 3.17
CA GLY A 254 -24.53 -4.51 2.30
C GLY A 254 -24.79 -6.02 2.45
N ALA A 255 -25.79 -6.51 1.71
CA ALA A 255 -26.25 -7.91 1.69
C ALA A 255 -25.33 -8.89 0.92
N ALA A 256 -24.05 -8.56 0.75
CA ALA A 256 -23.04 -9.40 0.07
C ALA A 256 -21.80 -9.55 0.96
N PRO A 257 -21.83 -10.42 1.98
CA PRO A 257 -20.73 -10.58 2.92
C PRO A 257 -19.42 -10.97 2.24
N GLU A 258 -19.47 -11.74 1.15
CA GLU A 258 -18.29 -12.16 0.38
C GLU A 258 -17.61 -11.00 -0.36
N ALA A 259 -18.30 -9.87 -0.57
CA ALA A 259 -17.74 -8.68 -1.18
C ALA A 259 -16.96 -7.81 -0.17
N ARG A 260 -17.12 -8.02 1.14
CA ARG A 260 -16.53 -7.16 2.17
C ARG A 260 -15.01 -7.23 2.18
N GLU A 261 -14.45 -8.43 2.19
CA GLU A 261 -13.00 -8.65 2.18
C GLU A 261 -12.32 -8.02 0.95
N PRO A 262 -12.72 -8.30 -0.31
CA PRO A 262 -12.10 -7.65 -1.46
C PRO A 262 -12.34 -6.14 -1.51
N ALA A 263 -13.48 -5.65 -1.00
CA ALA A 263 -13.71 -4.22 -0.87
C ALA A 263 -12.75 -3.58 0.14
N LEU A 264 -12.51 -4.20 1.31
CA LEU A 264 -11.53 -3.72 2.29
C LEU A 264 -10.11 -3.74 1.73
N LEU A 265 -9.71 -4.81 1.04
CA LEU A 265 -8.38 -4.91 0.41
C LEU A 265 -8.17 -3.81 -0.64
N LEU A 266 -9.20 -3.53 -1.46
CA LEU A 266 -9.15 -2.43 -2.40
C LEU A 266 -9.11 -1.07 -1.69
N LEU A 267 -9.96 -0.84 -0.68
CA LEU A 267 -9.92 0.40 0.10
C LEU A 267 -8.58 0.61 0.79
N LEU A 268 -7.93 -0.46 1.28
CA LEU A 268 -6.59 -0.39 1.85
C LEU A 268 -5.56 0.07 0.81
N ALA A 269 -5.64 -0.44 -0.42
CA ALA A 269 -4.78 -0.03 -1.53
C ALA A 269 -5.05 1.42 -1.98
N LEU A 270 -6.30 1.89 -1.90
CA LEU A 270 -6.70 3.24 -2.30
C LEU A 270 -6.51 4.29 -1.20
N ALA A 271 -6.45 3.90 0.07
CA ALA A 271 -6.44 4.82 1.20
C ALA A 271 -5.31 5.87 1.18
N PRO A 272 -4.06 5.54 0.79
CA PRO A 272 -2.99 6.53 0.74
C PRO A 272 -3.34 7.73 -0.16
N GLY A 273 -3.40 8.93 0.43
CA GLY A 273 -3.78 10.16 -0.27
C GLY A 273 -5.28 10.34 -0.54
N GLN A 274 -6.13 9.38 -0.14
CA GLN A 274 -7.60 9.44 -0.33
C GLN A 274 -8.37 9.45 0.99
N GLN A 275 -7.69 9.72 2.10
CA GLN A 275 -8.20 9.69 3.47
C GLN A 275 -9.51 10.48 3.63
N ASP A 276 -9.59 11.68 3.05
CA ASP A 276 -10.80 12.50 3.04
C ASP A 276 -11.94 11.89 2.22
N ALA A 277 -11.63 11.25 1.10
CA ALA A 277 -12.64 10.62 0.24
C ALA A 277 -13.27 9.41 0.94
N LEU A 278 -12.48 8.59 1.65
CA LEU A 278 -13.01 7.50 2.47
C LEU A 278 -13.92 8.02 3.58
N THR A 279 -13.53 9.09 4.27
CA THR A 279 -14.35 9.69 5.32
C THR A 279 -15.66 10.25 4.76
N ARG A 280 -15.62 11.00 3.66
CA ARG A 280 -16.84 11.52 3.00
C ARG A 280 -17.78 10.41 2.51
N ALA A 281 -17.23 9.27 2.09
CA ALA A 281 -18.01 8.12 1.67
C ALA A 281 -18.66 7.35 2.85
N GLY A 282 -18.37 7.72 4.11
CA GLY A 282 -18.95 7.09 5.29
C GLY A 282 -18.18 5.85 5.79
N ALA A 283 -16.93 5.66 5.35
CA ALA A 283 -16.15 4.45 5.67
C ALA A 283 -15.96 4.22 7.18
N ILE A 284 -15.86 5.29 8.00
CA ILE A 284 -15.60 5.17 9.44
C ILE A 284 -16.68 4.33 10.14
N ALA A 285 -17.96 4.57 9.86
CA ALA A 285 -19.04 3.84 10.52
C ALA A 285 -19.03 2.34 10.15
N ALA A 286 -18.84 2.04 8.86
CA ALA A 286 -18.72 0.67 8.35
C ALA A 286 -17.51 -0.06 8.96
N LEU A 287 -16.36 0.60 9.03
CA LEU A 287 -15.14 0.02 9.59
C LEU A 287 -15.27 -0.27 11.11
N VAL A 288 -15.94 0.61 11.86
CA VAL A 288 -16.23 0.37 13.29
C VAL A 288 -17.16 -0.83 13.48
N SER A 289 -18.15 -1.01 12.61
CA SER A 289 -18.99 -2.21 12.60
C SER A 289 -18.14 -3.46 12.37
N LEU A 290 -17.27 -3.43 11.35
CA LEU A 290 -16.41 -4.56 10.95
C LEU A 290 -15.32 -4.92 11.95
N LEU A 291 -14.96 -4.06 12.91
CA LEU A 291 -14.12 -4.47 14.05
C LEU A 291 -14.74 -5.56 14.91
N HIS A 292 -16.06 -5.75 14.84
CA HIS A 292 -16.77 -6.81 15.55
C HIS A 292 -16.83 -8.12 14.75
N ASP A 293 -16.47 -8.09 13.46
CA ASP A 293 -16.42 -9.26 12.60
C ASP A 293 -15.08 -9.98 12.79
N SER A 294 -15.13 -11.24 13.22
CA SER A 294 -13.93 -12.00 13.58
C SER A 294 -12.97 -12.21 12.41
N GLY A 295 -13.49 -12.27 11.18
CA GLY A 295 -12.70 -12.49 9.96
C GLY A 295 -12.20 -11.20 9.29
N LEU A 296 -12.82 -10.05 9.59
CA LEU A 296 -12.53 -8.78 8.90
C LEU A 296 -11.93 -7.69 9.79
N ARG A 297 -11.94 -7.86 11.12
CA ARG A 297 -11.44 -6.85 12.07
C ARG A 297 -9.99 -6.43 11.83
N GLU A 298 -9.12 -7.33 11.38
CA GLU A 298 -7.73 -7.00 11.06
C GLU A 298 -7.65 -6.03 9.88
N LEU A 299 -8.30 -6.37 8.76
CA LEU A 299 -8.37 -5.50 7.58
C LEU A 299 -9.07 -4.17 7.88
N ALA A 300 -10.15 -4.20 8.66
CA ALA A 300 -10.85 -2.99 9.08
C ALA A 300 -9.93 -2.05 9.89
N ALA A 301 -9.18 -2.60 10.84
CA ALA A 301 -8.18 -1.86 11.60
C ALA A 301 -7.04 -1.33 10.70
N ALA A 302 -6.57 -2.11 9.74
CA ALA A 302 -5.53 -1.68 8.79
C ALA A 302 -6.01 -0.48 7.92
N VAL A 303 -7.24 -0.53 7.39
CA VAL A 303 -7.83 0.60 6.65
C VAL A 303 -7.98 1.81 7.57
N MET A 304 -8.46 1.63 8.80
CA MET A 304 -8.54 2.73 9.78
C MET A 304 -7.18 3.34 10.13
N LYS A 305 -6.13 2.53 10.24
CA LYS A 305 -4.75 3.00 10.48
C LYS A 305 -4.33 3.91 9.32
N LYS A 306 -4.50 3.47 8.07
CA LYS A 306 -4.22 4.28 6.87
C LYS A 306 -5.04 5.56 6.79
N MET A 307 -6.31 5.51 7.17
CA MET A 307 -7.17 6.68 7.24
C MET A 307 -6.70 7.71 8.28
N ALA A 308 -6.13 7.25 9.40
CA ALA A 308 -5.65 8.10 10.50
C ALA A 308 -4.18 8.55 10.33
N GLU A 309 -3.38 7.87 9.52
CA GLU A 309 -1.96 8.16 9.32
C GLU A 309 -1.73 9.61 8.89
N ARG A 310 -1.13 10.41 9.78
CA ARG A 310 -0.78 11.83 9.54
C ARG A 310 -1.97 12.70 9.08
N HIS A 311 -3.20 12.36 9.49
CA HIS A 311 -4.42 13.04 9.05
C HIS A 311 -5.29 13.51 10.23
N ALA A 312 -5.11 14.76 10.65
CA ALA A 312 -5.70 15.28 11.90
C ALA A 312 -7.23 15.18 11.99
N ASP A 313 -7.94 15.48 10.90
CA ASP A 313 -9.41 15.46 10.88
C ASP A 313 -9.95 14.03 11.02
N ASN A 314 -9.38 13.08 10.26
CA ASN A 314 -9.70 11.67 10.38
C ASN A 314 -9.33 11.06 11.73
N GLN A 315 -8.20 11.46 12.32
CA GLN A 315 -7.85 11.06 13.69
C GLN A 315 -8.92 11.52 14.68
N SER A 316 -9.42 12.74 14.53
CA SER A 316 -10.51 13.26 15.37
C SER A 316 -11.83 12.55 15.09
N ALA A 317 -12.17 12.29 13.83
CA ALA A 317 -13.40 11.64 13.43
C ALA A 317 -13.47 10.16 13.89
N ILE A 318 -12.39 9.40 13.71
CA ILE A 318 -12.30 8.00 14.17
C ILE A 318 -12.31 7.96 15.70
N GLY A 319 -11.56 8.84 16.36
CA GLY A 319 -11.54 8.91 17.83
C GLY A 319 -12.89 9.30 18.45
N ALA A 320 -13.71 10.08 17.74
CA ALA A 320 -15.07 10.45 18.16
C ALA A 320 -16.14 9.43 17.77
N ALA A 321 -15.82 8.46 16.90
CA ALA A 321 -16.78 7.46 16.46
C ALA A 321 -17.17 6.53 17.62
N SER A 322 -18.49 6.42 17.85
CA SER A 322 -19.03 5.63 18.95
C SER A 322 -18.59 4.16 18.85
N GLY A 323 -18.01 3.63 19.93
CA GLY A 323 -17.55 2.25 20.00
C GLY A 323 -16.18 1.97 19.37
N ALA A 324 -15.59 2.89 18.60
CA ALA A 324 -14.30 2.70 17.94
C ALA A 324 -13.17 2.48 18.95
N VAL A 325 -12.90 3.48 19.80
CA VAL A 325 -11.81 3.40 20.80
C VAL A 325 -12.00 2.24 21.79
N PRO A 326 -13.18 2.03 22.41
CA PRO A 326 -13.38 0.88 23.30
C PRO A 326 -13.14 -0.46 22.62
N LYS A 327 -13.58 -0.63 21.36
CA LYS A 327 -13.38 -1.88 20.63
C LYS A 327 -11.92 -2.11 20.30
N LEU A 328 -11.20 -1.07 19.85
CA LEU A 328 -9.76 -1.15 19.58
C LEU A 328 -8.97 -1.49 20.85
N ILE A 329 -9.35 -0.94 22.02
CA ILE A 329 -8.74 -1.30 23.31
C ILE A 329 -9.00 -2.79 23.64
N GLN A 330 -10.21 -3.29 23.41
CA GLN A 330 -10.52 -4.70 23.62
C GLN A 330 -9.66 -5.62 22.75
N LEU A 331 -9.42 -5.24 21.48
CA LEU A 331 -8.64 -6.03 20.53
C LEU A 331 -7.13 -6.04 20.82
N LEU A 332 -6.65 -5.23 21.78
CA LEU A 332 -5.25 -5.30 22.24
C LEU A 332 -4.93 -6.60 22.98
N SER A 333 -5.94 -7.32 23.46
CA SER A 333 -5.79 -8.62 24.13
C SER A 333 -6.25 -9.78 23.25
N ASP A 334 -6.31 -9.59 21.93
CA ASP A 334 -6.70 -10.63 20.98
C ASP A 334 -5.63 -11.72 20.87
N GLU A 335 -6.04 -12.97 20.57
CA GLU A 335 -5.10 -14.09 20.40
C GLU A 335 -4.19 -13.88 19.19
N SER A 336 -4.67 -13.19 18.14
CA SER A 336 -3.89 -12.93 16.93
C SER A 336 -2.92 -11.76 17.10
N PRO A 337 -1.60 -11.97 16.92
CA PRO A 337 -0.61 -10.90 16.96
C PRO A 337 -0.86 -9.79 15.92
N SER A 338 -1.31 -10.17 14.72
CA SER A 338 -1.63 -9.21 13.65
C SER A 338 -2.80 -8.30 14.03
N ILE A 339 -3.81 -8.82 14.73
CA ILE A 339 -4.95 -8.03 15.21
C ILE A 339 -4.49 -7.08 16.32
N ARG A 340 -3.66 -7.55 17.26
CA ARG A 340 -3.09 -6.71 18.32
C ARG A 340 -2.31 -5.54 17.72
N GLU A 341 -1.39 -5.83 16.79
CA GLU A 341 -0.59 -4.83 16.07
C GLU A 341 -1.47 -3.82 15.32
N ALA A 342 -2.41 -4.30 14.50
CA ALA A 342 -3.29 -3.42 13.73
C ALA A 342 -4.10 -2.50 14.65
N SER A 343 -4.62 -3.04 15.77
CA SER A 343 -5.44 -2.31 16.72
C SER A 343 -4.64 -1.24 17.48
N VAL A 344 -3.45 -1.58 17.99
CA VAL A 344 -2.58 -0.60 18.67
C VAL A 344 -2.07 0.45 17.69
N GLY A 345 -1.81 0.09 16.43
CA GLY A 345 -1.39 1.01 15.39
C GLY A 345 -2.45 2.05 15.02
N VAL A 346 -3.73 1.68 15.06
CA VAL A 346 -4.82 2.66 14.97
C VAL A 346 -4.74 3.61 16.16
N LEU A 347 -4.70 3.10 17.39
CA LEU A 347 -4.66 3.93 18.60
C LEU A 347 -3.46 4.88 18.62
N HIS A 348 -2.29 4.41 18.19
CA HIS A 348 -1.08 5.23 18.05
C HIS A 348 -1.32 6.37 17.05
N SER A 349 -1.89 6.08 15.89
CA SER A 349 -2.24 7.09 14.89
C SER A 349 -3.23 8.13 15.42
N LEU A 350 -4.21 7.71 16.25
CA LEU A 350 -5.19 8.62 16.85
C LEU A 350 -4.57 9.60 17.85
N VAL A 351 -3.47 9.24 18.52
CA VAL A 351 -2.80 10.10 19.51
C VAL A 351 -1.61 10.87 18.95
N ALA A 352 -1.01 10.42 17.84
CA ALA A 352 0.19 11.02 17.25
C ALA A 352 0.04 12.52 16.93
N GLY A 353 -1.18 13.00 16.64
CA GLY A 353 -1.48 14.41 16.39
C GLY A 353 -1.63 15.30 17.63
N GLY A 354 -1.44 14.78 18.85
CA GLY A 354 -1.64 15.55 20.09
C GLY A 354 -3.11 15.83 20.42
N HIS A 355 -4.02 15.00 19.90
CA HIS A 355 -5.47 15.15 20.11
C HIS A 355 -5.85 14.81 21.55
N ASN A 356 -5.88 15.81 22.43
CA ASN A 356 -6.20 15.64 23.85
C ASN A 356 -7.51 14.85 24.11
N LYS A 357 -8.50 14.98 23.22
CA LYS A 357 -9.76 14.20 23.30
C LYS A 357 -9.51 12.70 23.11
N ASN A 358 -8.72 12.33 22.11
CA ASN A 358 -8.37 10.93 21.84
C ASN A 358 -7.50 10.34 22.97
N VAL A 359 -6.51 11.10 23.43
CA VAL A 359 -5.67 10.73 24.59
C VAL A 359 -6.53 10.48 25.82
N THR A 360 -7.51 11.35 26.08
CA THR A 360 -8.45 11.20 27.20
C THR A 360 -9.39 10.00 27.01
N ALA A 361 -9.88 9.77 25.79
CA ALA A 361 -10.75 8.63 25.48
C ALA A 361 -10.02 7.29 25.70
N ILE A 362 -8.76 7.17 25.26
CA ILE A 362 -7.97 5.95 25.42
C ILE A 362 -7.63 5.70 26.88
N SER A 363 -7.17 6.73 27.60
CA SER A 363 -6.83 6.61 29.02
C SER A 363 -8.04 6.26 29.90
N ARG A 364 -9.18 6.96 29.72
CA ARG A 364 -10.42 6.67 30.46
C ARG A 364 -11.09 5.37 30.03
N GLY A 365 -10.87 4.94 28.78
CA GLY A 365 -11.32 3.65 28.26
C GLY A 365 -10.51 2.45 28.78
N GLY A 366 -9.50 2.67 29.64
CA GLY A 366 -8.70 1.60 30.23
C GLY A 366 -7.53 1.12 29.36
N GLY A 367 -7.16 1.86 28.30
CA GLY A 367 -6.14 1.44 27.34
C GLY A 367 -4.71 1.36 27.88
N ILE A 368 -4.41 1.99 29.02
CA ILE A 368 -3.04 2.00 29.58
C ILE A 368 -2.55 0.58 29.87
N ARG A 369 -3.34 -0.26 30.55
CA ARG A 369 -2.88 -1.60 30.96
C ARG A 369 -2.68 -2.55 29.76
N PRO A 370 -3.59 -2.67 28.79
CA PRO A 370 -3.34 -3.48 27.61
C PRO A 370 -2.13 -3.00 26.79
N CYS A 371 -1.93 -1.68 26.64
CA CYS A 371 -0.71 -1.17 26.00
C CYS A 371 0.56 -1.52 26.80
N MET A 372 0.50 -1.54 28.13
CA MET A 372 1.62 -1.99 28.96
C MET A 372 1.97 -3.47 28.73
N GLU A 373 0.96 -4.32 28.56
CA GLU A 373 1.14 -5.75 28.26
C GLU A 373 1.78 -5.96 26.88
N LEU A 374 1.38 -5.16 25.88
CA LEU A 374 1.94 -5.20 24.52
C LEU A 374 3.41 -4.77 24.41
N LEU A 375 4.01 -4.13 25.43
CA LEU A 375 5.45 -3.83 25.41
C LEU A 375 6.31 -5.11 25.42
N ARG A 376 5.72 -6.24 25.84
CA ARG A 376 6.34 -7.57 25.84
C ARG A 376 5.77 -8.49 24.74
N ASP A 377 5.05 -7.93 23.76
CA ASP A 377 4.48 -8.73 22.68
C ASP A 377 5.57 -9.40 21.83
N GLU A 378 5.27 -10.54 21.23
CA GLU A 378 6.17 -11.18 20.26
C GLU A 378 6.28 -10.37 18.96
N ASN A 379 5.26 -9.56 18.64
CA ASN A 379 5.27 -8.71 17.47
C ASN A 379 5.99 -7.37 17.76
N PRO A 380 7.12 -7.08 17.08
CA PRO A 380 7.87 -5.85 17.31
C PRO A 380 7.14 -4.57 16.88
N GLY A 381 6.26 -4.64 15.87
CA GLY A 381 5.40 -3.53 15.48
C GLY A 381 4.38 -3.20 16.58
N ALA A 382 3.83 -4.21 17.26
CA ALA A 382 2.94 -3.99 18.40
C ALA A 382 3.68 -3.34 19.58
N ARG A 383 4.93 -3.77 19.88
CA ARG A 383 5.79 -3.14 20.91
C ARG A 383 6.04 -1.67 20.60
N GLU A 384 6.37 -1.35 19.34
CA GLU A 384 6.60 0.03 18.88
C GLU A 384 5.36 0.91 19.07
N ASP A 385 4.23 0.48 18.51
CA ASP A 385 2.98 1.25 18.54
C ASP A 385 2.48 1.40 19.99
N ALA A 386 2.64 0.38 20.84
CA ALA A 386 2.30 0.45 22.26
C ALA A 386 3.17 1.47 23.02
N ALA A 387 4.48 1.48 22.77
CA ALA A 387 5.39 2.49 23.34
C ALA A 387 5.01 3.91 22.87
N GLY A 388 4.63 4.06 21.60
CA GLY A 388 4.14 5.32 21.03
C GLY A 388 2.87 5.83 21.71
N VAL A 389 1.87 4.95 21.89
CA VAL A 389 0.64 5.28 22.62
C VAL A 389 0.95 5.75 24.04
N LEU A 390 1.71 4.96 24.81
CA LEU A 390 2.03 5.26 26.20
C LEU A 390 2.86 6.54 26.35
N SER A 391 3.79 6.78 25.42
CA SER A 391 4.58 8.01 25.35
C SER A 391 3.68 9.25 25.25
N VAL A 392 2.70 9.23 24.34
CA VAL A 392 1.77 10.36 24.17
C VAL A 392 0.82 10.46 25.37
N LEU A 393 0.33 9.34 25.91
CA LEU A 393 -0.52 9.35 27.10
C LEU A 393 0.18 9.96 28.32
N ALA A 394 1.50 9.76 28.46
CA ALA A 394 2.32 10.34 29.52
C ALA A 394 2.50 11.88 29.41
N THR A 395 2.03 12.53 28.34
CA THR A 395 1.98 14.00 28.30
C THR A 395 0.97 14.57 29.31
N ASN A 396 -0.04 13.77 29.71
CA ASN A 396 -1.00 14.11 30.77
C ASN A 396 -0.45 13.69 32.16
N ALA A 397 -0.54 14.60 33.14
CA ALA A 397 0.00 14.41 34.48
C ALA A 397 -0.59 13.20 35.23
N ASP A 398 -1.91 13.00 35.15
CA ASP A 398 -2.58 11.89 35.84
C ASP A 398 -2.13 10.55 35.27
N ASN A 399 -1.99 10.48 33.94
CA ASN A 399 -1.51 9.29 33.25
C ASN A 399 -0.05 8.97 33.61
N ARG A 400 0.83 9.98 33.78
CA ARG A 400 2.24 9.73 34.17
C ARG A 400 2.36 8.91 35.44
N ALA A 401 1.59 9.30 36.46
CA ALA A 401 1.62 8.60 37.75
C ALA A 401 1.11 7.16 37.62
N VAL A 402 0.03 6.96 36.86
CA VAL A 402 -0.55 5.62 36.62
C VAL A 402 0.42 4.73 35.85
N ILE A 403 0.98 5.22 34.73
CA ILE A 403 1.92 4.47 33.88
C ILE A 403 3.16 4.07 34.70
N ALA A 404 3.74 5.00 35.46
CA ALA A 404 4.90 4.71 36.31
C ALA A 404 4.56 3.65 37.38
N LYS A 405 3.42 3.79 38.07
CA LYS A 405 2.98 2.85 39.11
C LYS A 405 2.70 1.43 38.58
N LEU A 406 2.31 1.31 37.31
CA LEU A 406 2.12 0.01 36.66
C LEU A 406 3.43 -0.66 36.23
N GLY A 407 4.59 -0.07 36.53
CA GLY A 407 5.89 -0.68 36.26
C GLY A 407 6.39 -0.47 34.83
N ALA A 408 6.03 0.64 34.19
CA ALA A 408 6.44 0.92 32.82
C ALA A 408 7.92 1.27 32.65
N ILE A 409 8.55 1.83 33.68
CA ILE A 409 9.93 2.33 33.60
C ILE A 409 10.92 1.22 33.21
N PRO A 410 10.99 0.05 33.88
CA PRO A 410 11.87 -1.04 33.46
C PRO A 410 11.61 -1.53 32.04
N LEU A 411 10.34 -1.55 31.61
CA LEU A 411 9.96 -1.99 30.27
C LEU A 411 10.45 -1.03 29.18
N PHE A 412 10.34 0.28 29.40
CA PHE A 412 10.90 1.24 28.44
C PHE A 412 12.42 1.19 28.38
N ILE A 413 13.09 0.89 29.51
CA ILE A 413 14.54 0.72 29.52
C ILE A 413 14.94 -0.52 28.70
N GLU A 414 14.26 -1.64 28.89
CA GLU A 414 14.46 -2.86 28.10
C GLU A 414 14.28 -2.60 26.59
N LEU A 415 13.22 -1.87 26.20
CA LEU A 415 12.98 -1.48 24.80
C LEU A 415 14.07 -0.55 24.26
N VAL A 416 14.62 0.34 25.09
CA VAL A 416 15.71 1.23 24.70
C VAL A 416 17.00 0.44 24.43
N GLU A 417 17.26 -0.61 25.21
CA GLU A 417 18.47 -1.42 25.13
C GLU A 417 18.42 -2.48 24.02
N ASP A 418 17.23 -2.85 23.54
CA ASP A 418 17.01 -3.82 22.46
C ASP A 418 17.36 -3.21 21.09
N THR A 419 18.65 -3.22 20.74
CA THR A 419 19.17 -2.72 19.46
C THR A 419 19.19 -3.78 18.36
N GLU A 420 19.07 -5.07 18.71
CA GLU A 420 19.18 -6.19 17.78
C GLU A 420 17.83 -6.58 17.18
N HIS A 421 16.72 -6.48 17.94
CA HIS A 421 15.43 -7.00 17.52
C HIS A 421 14.39 -5.91 17.23
N LEU A 422 14.58 -4.68 17.70
CA LEU A 422 13.63 -3.59 17.51
C LEU A 422 14.06 -2.60 16.43
N ALA A 423 13.06 -2.05 15.76
CA ALA A 423 13.24 -0.91 14.86
C ALA A 423 13.67 0.35 15.65
N PRO A 424 14.44 1.26 15.01
CA PRO A 424 14.81 2.55 15.63
C PRO A 424 13.63 3.36 16.16
N ALA A 425 12.46 3.25 15.50
CA ALA A 425 11.25 3.93 15.93
C ALA A 425 10.75 3.45 17.31
N ALA A 426 10.80 2.14 17.61
CA ALA A 426 10.44 1.63 18.94
C ALA A 426 11.33 2.23 20.05
N ARG A 427 12.66 2.27 19.84
CA ARG A 427 13.62 2.88 20.78
C ARG A 427 13.36 4.38 20.96
N THR A 428 13.05 5.06 19.86
CA THR A 428 12.68 6.49 19.84
C THR A 428 11.43 6.75 20.69
N GLN A 429 10.41 5.90 20.58
CA GLN A 429 9.18 6.01 21.37
C GLN A 429 9.41 5.70 22.85
N ALA A 430 10.20 4.67 23.16
CA ALA A 430 10.53 4.32 24.54
C ALA A 430 11.35 5.42 25.25
N ALA A 431 12.35 6.00 24.57
CA ALA A 431 13.09 7.16 25.08
C ALA A 431 12.18 8.36 25.31
N ALA A 432 11.27 8.65 24.37
CA ALA A 432 10.27 9.71 24.53
C ALA A 432 9.33 9.45 25.72
N ALA A 433 8.91 8.20 25.94
CA ALA A 433 8.08 7.82 27.07
C ALA A 433 8.79 8.07 28.41
N LEU A 434 10.07 7.69 28.54
CA LEU A 434 10.88 7.99 29.72
C LEU A 434 10.99 9.50 29.97
N GLY A 435 11.25 10.28 28.92
CA GLY A 435 11.27 11.75 29.00
C GLY A 435 9.95 12.33 29.46
N ASN A 436 8.84 11.89 28.88
CA ASN A 436 7.49 12.36 29.23
C ASN A 436 7.14 11.98 30.67
N LEU A 437 7.43 10.76 31.13
CA LEU A 437 7.21 10.35 32.52
C LEU A 437 7.99 11.22 33.54
N ALA A 438 9.15 11.74 33.15
CA ALA A 438 9.98 12.60 33.99
C ALA A 438 9.46 14.06 34.09
N VAL A 439 8.58 14.50 33.19
CA VAL A 439 8.10 15.89 33.16
C VAL A 439 7.42 16.25 34.48
N MET A 440 7.99 17.24 35.18
CA MET A 440 7.51 17.76 36.47
C MET A 440 7.25 16.68 37.53
N SER A 441 7.99 15.57 37.50
CA SER A 441 7.84 14.45 38.44
C SER A 441 9.19 14.05 39.03
N SER A 442 9.52 14.54 40.22
CA SER A 442 10.77 14.20 40.92
C SER A 442 10.85 12.72 41.26
N SER A 443 9.74 12.11 41.68
CA SER A 443 9.66 10.68 41.98
C SER A 443 9.94 9.82 40.75
N ASN A 444 9.37 10.17 39.58
CA ASN A 444 9.63 9.43 38.34
C ASN A 444 11.07 9.64 37.86
N LYS A 445 11.63 10.86 37.97
CA LYS A 445 13.03 11.13 37.65
C LYS A 445 13.98 10.24 38.45
N GLU A 446 13.74 10.14 39.76
CA GLU A 446 14.52 9.28 40.66
C GLU A 446 14.34 7.80 40.33
N ALA A 447 13.10 7.36 40.07
CA ALA A 447 12.81 5.98 39.71
C ALA A 447 13.48 5.55 38.39
N ILE A 448 13.45 6.42 37.37
CA ILE A 448 14.13 6.19 36.09
C ILE A 448 15.65 6.12 36.29
N GLY A 449 16.22 7.02 37.08
CA GLY A 449 17.65 7.01 37.42
C GLY A 449 18.08 5.72 38.13
N LYS A 450 17.36 5.32 39.18
CA LYS A 450 17.64 4.09 39.95
C LYS A 450 17.48 2.81 39.12
N ALA A 451 16.59 2.81 38.13
CA ALA A 451 16.34 1.66 37.26
C ALA A 451 17.38 1.51 36.14
N GLY A 452 18.39 2.39 36.04
CA GLY A 452 19.41 2.33 34.99
C GLY A 452 19.06 3.09 33.70
N GLY A 453 17.98 3.88 33.70
CA GLY A 453 17.51 4.54 32.48
C GLY A 453 18.47 5.61 31.95
N ILE A 454 19.33 6.16 32.80
CA ILE A 454 20.35 7.12 32.37
C ILE A 454 21.42 6.43 31.51
N GLN A 455 21.92 5.27 31.93
CA GLN A 455 22.92 4.51 31.19
C GLN A 455 22.36 4.03 29.85
N ALA A 456 21.13 3.55 29.84
CA ALA A 456 20.42 3.14 28.63
C ALA A 456 20.29 4.30 27.61
N LEU A 457 19.88 5.49 28.07
CA LEU A 457 19.77 6.68 27.21
C LEU A 457 21.14 7.17 26.71
N VAL A 458 22.19 7.06 27.52
CA VAL A 458 23.56 7.38 27.09
C VAL A 458 24.04 6.41 26.00
N GLY A 459 23.65 5.13 26.08
CA GLY A 459 23.88 4.14 25.02
C GLY A 459 23.28 4.58 23.69
N LEU A 460 22.03 5.06 23.69
CA LEU A 460 21.35 5.55 22.49
C LEU A 460 21.98 6.79 21.84
N LEU A 461 22.78 7.57 22.56
CA LEU A 461 23.50 8.69 21.95
C LEU A 461 24.53 8.23 20.90
N LYS A 462 24.83 6.93 20.82
CA LYS A 462 25.73 6.32 19.82
C LYS A 462 24.99 5.67 18.65
N ASP A 463 23.66 5.70 18.64
CA ASP A 463 22.84 5.09 17.58
C ASP A 463 23.11 5.74 16.22
N SER A 464 23.04 4.99 15.12
CA SER A 464 23.26 5.53 13.77
C SER A 464 22.20 6.54 13.36
N GLU A 465 20.97 6.39 13.87
CA GLU A 465 19.83 7.22 13.51
C GLU A 465 19.78 8.54 14.30
N VAL A 466 19.78 9.66 13.58
CA VAL A 466 19.75 11.01 14.17
C VAL A 466 18.53 11.20 15.08
N GLN A 467 17.37 10.67 14.68
CA GLN A 467 16.12 10.80 15.43
C GLN A 467 16.17 10.08 16.78
N VAL A 468 16.83 8.92 16.84
CA VAL A 468 17.02 8.17 18.08
C VAL A 468 17.89 8.97 19.04
N ARG A 469 19.03 9.49 18.55
CA ARG A 469 19.94 10.35 19.34
C ARG A 469 19.25 11.62 19.85
N GLU A 470 18.45 12.26 19.00
CA GLU A 470 17.68 13.45 19.35
C GLU A 470 16.71 13.18 20.51
N LYS A 471 15.92 12.09 20.41
CA LYS A 471 14.97 11.73 21.47
C LYS A 471 15.65 11.31 22.75
N ALA A 472 16.76 10.57 22.68
CA ALA A 472 17.54 10.22 23.85
C ALA A 472 18.05 11.48 24.58
N ALA A 473 18.67 12.41 23.84
CA ALA A 473 19.14 13.68 24.42
C ALA A 473 18.00 14.54 24.98
N SER A 474 16.82 14.55 24.34
CA SER A 474 15.65 15.28 24.83
C SER A 474 15.10 14.69 26.14
N ALA A 475 15.03 13.36 26.25
CA ALA A 475 14.64 12.67 27.47
C ALA A 475 15.64 12.94 28.61
N MET A 476 16.94 12.88 28.32
CA MET A 476 18.01 13.24 29.24
C MET A 476 17.88 14.69 29.73
N GLY A 477 17.62 15.65 28.84
CA GLY A 477 17.40 17.04 29.22
C GLY A 477 16.30 17.19 30.27
N THR A 478 15.20 16.45 30.13
CA THR A 478 14.09 16.47 31.10
C THR A 478 14.47 15.81 32.43
N LEU A 479 15.22 14.70 32.37
CA LEU A 479 15.69 13.95 33.55
C LEU A 479 16.71 14.71 34.39
N CYS A 480 17.51 15.60 33.79
CA CYS A 480 18.53 16.41 34.46
C CYS A 480 17.96 17.58 35.26
N VAL A 481 16.92 18.23 34.74
CA VAL A 481 16.38 19.47 35.33
C VAL A 481 16.00 19.21 36.78
N LEU A 482 16.59 19.97 37.71
CA LEU A 482 16.33 19.88 39.15
C LEU A 482 16.54 18.47 39.74
N SER A 483 17.53 17.71 39.25
CA SER A 483 17.82 16.36 39.73
C SER A 483 19.33 16.07 39.76
N ASP A 484 20.01 16.48 40.83
CA ASP A 484 21.47 16.34 40.98
C ASP A 484 21.95 14.89 40.91
N GLN A 485 21.15 13.94 41.42
CA GLN A 485 21.45 12.52 41.31
C GLN A 485 21.55 12.07 39.86
N ASN A 486 20.60 12.48 39.01
CA ASN A 486 20.59 12.14 37.59
C ASN A 486 21.70 12.88 36.83
N LYS A 487 21.99 14.14 37.19
CA LYS A 487 23.13 14.89 36.63
C LYS A 487 24.44 14.13 36.90
N ALA A 488 24.68 13.72 38.15
CA ALA A 488 25.88 12.97 38.54
C ALA A 488 25.96 11.61 37.82
N GLU A 489 24.83 10.91 37.65
CA GLU A 489 24.77 9.67 36.89
C GLU A 489 25.13 9.85 35.42
N MET A 490 24.64 10.91 34.77
CA MET A 490 24.99 11.20 33.37
C MET A 490 26.48 11.45 33.19
N VAL A 491 27.09 12.19 34.11
CA VAL A 491 28.54 12.42 34.07
C VAL A 491 29.29 11.10 34.25
N ARG A 492 28.88 10.27 35.22
CA ARG A 492 29.50 8.95 35.46
C ARG A 492 29.34 8.00 34.28
N ALA A 493 28.20 8.04 33.59
CA ALA A 493 27.93 7.25 32.40
C ALA A 493 28.69 7.73 31.15
N GLY A 494 29.41 8.85 31.22
CA GLY A 494 30.19 9.37 30.10
C GLY A 494 29.35 10.12 29.06
N ALA A 495 28.26 10.76 29.46
CA ALA A 495 27.38 11.49 28.56
C ALA A 495 28.04 12.72 27.91
N ILE A 496 28.93 13.42 28.63
CA ILE A 496 29.45 14.74 28.23
C ILE A 496 30.14 14.72 26.85
N PRO A 497 31.11 13.82 26.56
CA PRO A 497 31.76 13.81 25.24
C PRO A 497 30.79 13.54 24.09
N LEU A 498 29.83 12.63 24.29
CA LEU A 498 28.82 12.28 23.28
C LEU A 498 27.88 13.48 23.03
N LEU A 499 27.42 14.15 24.08
CA LEU A 499 26.57 15.33 23.95
C LEU A 499 27.29 16.50 23.26
N VAL A 500 28.59 16.68 23.52
CA VAL A 500 29.41 17.68 22.81
C VAL A 500 29.52 17.34 21.32
N GLU A 501 29.69 16.07 20.96
CA GLU A 501 29.68 15.62 19.57
C GLU A 501 28.36 15.95 18.87
N LEU A 502 27.23 15.71 19.56
CA LEU A 502 25.88 16.00 19.07
C LEU A 502 25.59 17.48 18.84
N LEU A 503 26.42 18.41 19.33
CA LEU A 503 26.28 19.85 19.02
C LEU A 503 26.56 20.18 17.55
N ARG A 504 27.24 19.28 16.83
CA ARG A 504 27.58 19.46 15.41
C ARG A 504 26.45 19.06 14.45
N THR A 505 25.43 18.38 14.94
CA THR A 505 24.30 17.92 14.13
C THR A 505 23.07 18.76 14.45
N ASP A 506 22.46 19.39 13.44
CA ASP A 506 21.39 20.37 13.64
C ASP A 506 20.19 19.82 14.43
N GLY A 507 19.79 18.57 14.19
CA GLY A 507 18.67 17.92 14.90
C GLY A 507 18.95 17.70 16.40
N THR A 508 20.16 17.32 16.76
CA THR A 508 20.53 16.96 18.15
C THR A 508 21.10 18.13 18.95
N LYS A 509 21.51 19.22 18.28
CA LYS A 509 22.16 20.37 18.90
C LYS A 509 21.35 21.00 20.02
N LYS A 510 20.06 21.24 19.80
CA LYS A 510 19.16 21.86 20.79
C LYS A 510 19.02 20.99 22.04
N PRO A 511 18.59 19.70 21.96
CA PRO A 511 18.55 18.84 23.14
C PRO A 511 19.90 18.71 23.86
N ALA A 512 21.00 18.53 23.11
CA ALA A 512 22.33 18.38 23.69
C ALA A 512 22.77 19.63 24.47
N THR A 513 22.50 20.83 23.95
CA THR A 513 22.77 22.09 24.65
C THR A 513 22.00 22.21 25.95
N VAL A 514 20.73 21.78 25.98
CA VAL A 514 19.92 21.80 27.20
C VAL A 514 20.53 20.90 28.27
N VAL A 515 20.95 19.69 27.90
CA VAL A 515 21.56 18.74 28.85
C VAL A 515 22.88 19.30 29.38
N LEU A 516 23.78 19.73 28.49
CA LEU A 516 25.10 20.26 28.88
C LEU A 516 24.98 21.50 29.77
N ARG A 517 24.04 22.40 29.48
CA ARG A 517 23.77 23.56 30.33
C ARG A 517 23.27 23.15 31.71
N SER A 518 22.31 22.23 31.77
CA SER A 518 21.77 21.77 33.05
C SER A 518 22.82 21.01 33.88
N LEU A 519 23.75 20.30 33.25
CA LEU A 519 24.87 19.65 33.94
C LEU A 519 25.86 20.67 34.54
N ALA A 520 26.17 21.74 33.82
CA ALA A 520 27.08 22.80 34.26
C ALA A 520 26.44 23.78 35.26
N GLU A 521 25.11 23.84 35.30
CA GLU A 521 24.34 24.63 36.26
C GLU A 521 24.53 24.09 37.69
N GLU A 522 25.02 24.95 38.57
CA GLU A 522 25.20 24.70 40.02
C GLU A 522 26.23 23.61 40.38
N ASN A 523 27.10 23.21 39.44
CA ASN A 523 28.21 22.27 39.71
C ASN A 523 29.48 22.63 38.91
N GLU A 524 30.49 23.17 39.60
CA GLU A 524 31.76 23.61 38.99
C GLU A 524 32.57 22.45 38.39
N ALA A 525 32.52 21.24 38.98
CA ALA A 525 33.24 20.09 38.45
C ALA A 525 32.64 19.64 37.11
N HIS A 526 31.32 19.60 37.01
CA HIS A 526 30.62 19.31 35.75
C HIS A 526 30.87 20.42 34.73
N LYS A 527 30.84 21.69 35.16
CA LYS A 527 31.12 22.85 34.29
C LYS A 527 32.51 22.74 33.66
N HIS A 528 33.53 22.44 34.45
CA HIS A 528 34.89 22.24 33.96
C HIS A 528 34.96 21.08 32.96
N ALA A 529 34.34 19.93 33.27
CA ALA A 529 34.31 18.78 32.37
C ALA A 529 33.64 19.08 31.03
N VAL A 530 32.54 19.86 31.03
CA VAL A 530 31.87 20.30 29.80
C VAL A 530 32.76 21.25 28.99
N GLN A 531 33.42 22.22 29.64
CA GLN A 531 34.33 23.16 28.96
C GLN A 531 35.56 22.46 28.37
N GLU A 532 36.13 21.49 29.08
CA GLU A 532 37.26 20.69 28.62
C GLU A 532 36.88 19.86 27.38
N ALA A 533 35.75 19.13 27.45
CA ALA A 533 35.24 18.35 26.33
C ALA A 533 34.90 19.22 25.11
N ALA A 534 34.26 20.38 25.32
CA ALA A 534 33.96 21.32 24.25
C ALA A 534 35.24 21.88 23.61
N SER A 535 36.26 22.22 24.41
CA SER A 535 37.55 22.73 23.92
C SER A 535 38.31 21.68 23.10
N ALA A 536 38.32 20.42 23.55
CA ALA A 536 38.91 19.30 22.82
C ALA A 536 38.20 19.04 21.48
N ALA A 537 36.91 19.34 21.40
CA ALA A 537 36.09 19.17 20.21
C ALA A 537 36.22 20.37 19.24
N GLY A 538 36.36 21.60 19.74
CA GLY A 538 36.52 22.81 18.93
C GLY A 538 36.11 24.06 19.68
N GLY A 539 36.93 25.13 19.61
CA GLY A 539 36.71 26.35 20.39
C GLY A 539 35.40 27.10 20.08
N ASP A 540 34.81 26.87 18.91
CA ASP A 540 33.51 27.40 18.52
C ASP A 540 32.34 26.79 19.33
N LEU A 541 32.47 25.54 19.78
CA LEU A 541 31.47 24.86 20.59
C LEU A 541 31.40 25.41 22.03
N VAL A 542 32.54 25.88 22.57
CA VAL A 542 32.59 26.55 23.89
C VAL A 542 31.73 27.83 23.86
N ALA A 543 31.88 28.63 22.80
CA ALA A 543 31.08 29.84 22.61
C ALA A 543 29.59 29.53 22.41
N ALA A 544 29.25 28.41 21.76
CA ALA A 544 27.87 27.99 21.53
C ALA A 544 27.12 27.63 22.82
N LEU A 545 27.82 27.15 23.85
CA LEU A 545 27.21 26.74 25.12
C LEU A 545 26.96 27.92 26.09
N ARG A 546 27.68 29.05 25.92
CA ARG A 546 27.62 30.25 26.80
C ARG A 546 27.76 29.91 28.29
N LEU A 547 28.68 29.00 28.63
CA LEU A 547 28.92 28.49 29.99
C LEU A 547 30.03 29.23 30.74
#